data_AF-A0A9D6TQN9-F1
#
_entry.id   AF-A0A9D6TQN9-F1
#
_cell.length_a   1.000
_cell.length_b   1.000
_cell.length_c   1.000
_cell.angle_alpha   90.00
_cell.angle_beta   90.00
_cell.angle_gamma   90.00
#
_symmetry.space_group_name_H-M   'P 1'
#
loop_
_entity.id
_entity.type
_entity.pdbx_description
1 polymer ?
#
loop_
_entity_poly.entity_id
_entity_poly.type
_entity_poly.pdbx_seq_one_letter_code
_entity_poly.pdbx_strand_id
1 'polypeptide(L)'
;MVFGIRPTPPLPQREIPDSPHVSAEIRRAASRATRDLAFFGTIDFGQIQPPDVCADNGLKIASAEDLLALKLATIQQRVEAKDYLDICALLRAGLDLAQALGHLEALHPLATNAMITLKTLVYFKGGDLDALPVEVKRDLENAVRQVREAEPFDETKAPIGTV
;
A
#
# COMPACT_ATOMS: atom_id res chain seq x y z
N MET A 1 21.74 39.59 -28.09
CA MET A 1 20.61 38.71 -28.42
C MET A 1 20.14 38.07 -27.12
N VAL A 2 18.94 38.40 -26.64
CA VAL A 2 18.38 37.87 -25.38
C VAL A 2 17.30 36.85 -25.73
N PHE A 3 17.49 35.60 -25.33
CA PHE A 3 16.47 34.55 -25.44
C PHE A 3 15.41 34.78 -24.36
N GLY A 4 14.21 35.22 -24.75
CA GLY A 4 13.07 35.34 -23.87
C GLY A 4 12.49 33.96 -23.55
N ILE A 5 12.58 33.54 -22.29
CA ILE A 5 11.92 32.33 -21.79
C ILE A 5 10.41 32.61 -21.79
N ARG A 6 9.65 31.89 -22.61
CA ARG A 6 8.19 31.96 -22.57
C ARG A 6 7.71 31.29 -21.28
N PRO A 7 6.78 31.90 -20.52
CA PRO A 7 6.19 31.26 -19.37
C PRO A 7 5.42 30.00 -19.81
N THR A 8 5.69 28.89 -19.13
CA THR A 8 4.95 27.63 -19.31
C THR A 8 3.50 27.84 -18.87
N PRO A 9 2.50 27.42 -19.68
CA PRO A 9 1.11 27.48 -19.25
C PRO A 9 0.90 26.55 -18.02
N PRO A 10 0.04 26.94 -17.07
CA PRO A 10 -0.30 26.07 -15.95
C PRO A 10 -0.90 24.76 -16.48
N LEU A 11 -0.50 23.64 -15.88
CA LEU A 11 -1.10 22.34 -16.19
C LEU A 11 -2.63 22.43 -15.99
N PRO A 12 -3.43 21.84 -16.90
CA PRO A 12 -4.88 21.82 -16.71
C PRO A 12 -5.20 21.16 -15.38
N GLN A 13 -5.95 21.86 -14.54
CA GLN A 13 -6.49 21.28 -13.32
C GLN A 13 -7.39 20.12 -13.73
N ARG A 14 -7.02 18.91 -13.31
CA ARG A 14 -7.80 17.70 -13.58
C ARG A 14 -9.05 17.78 -12.71
N GLU A 15 -10.15 18.26 -13.30
CA GLU A 15 -11.47 18.15 -12.67
C GLU A 15 -11.73 16.66 -12.38
N ILE A 16 -11.97 16.35 -11.12
CA ILE A 16 -12.42 15.02 -10.69
C ILE A 16 -13.85 14.89 -11.25
N PRO A 17 -14.14 13.96 -12.17
CA PRO A 17 -15.50 13.81 -12.67
C PRO A 17 -16.39 13.36 -11.52
N ASP A 18 -17.45 14.12 -11.23
CA ASP A 18 -18.57 13.68 -10.42
C ASP A 18 -19.21 12.45 -11.10
N SER A 19 -18.70 11.26 -10.79
CA SER A 19 -19.28 10.01 -11.31
C SER A 19 -20.54 9.69 -10.48
N PRO A 20 -21.74 9.73 -11.07
CA PRO A 20 -23.00 9.67 -10.32
C PRO A 20 -23.37 8.26 -9.84
N HIS A 21 -22.60 7.23 -10.20
CA HIS A 21 -23.00 5.84 -9.97
C HIS A 21 -22.73 5.31 -8.54
N VAL A 22 -21.90 5.99 -7.75
CA VAL A 22 -21.53 5.51 -6.39
C VAL A 22 -22.26 6.29 -5.27
N SER A 23 -22.71 7.51 -5.55
CA SER A 23 -23.25 8.42 -4.53
C SER A 23 -24.64 8.06 -4.00
N ALA A 24 -25.42 7.26 -4.74
CA ALA A 24 -26.81 6.93 -4.37
C ALA A 24 -26.91 5.83 -3.30
N GLU A 25 -26.03 4.83 -3.36
CA GLU A 25 -26.03 3.68 -2.44
C GLU A 25 -25.51 4.07 -1.03
N ILE A 26 -24.45 4.88 -0.97
CA ILE A 26 -23.82 5.31 0.30
C ILE A 26 -24.79 6.10 1.18
N ARG A 27 -25.73 6.85 0.60
CA ARG A 27 -26.70 7.65 1.37
C ARG A 27 -27.73 6.83 2.15
N ARG A 28 -27.99 5.56 1.77
CA ARG A 28 -29.02 4.74 2.43
C ARG A 28 -28.56 4.08 3.75
N ALA A 29 -27.27 4.07 4.05
CA ALA A 29 -26.70 3.39 5.23
C ALA A 29 -26.40 4.32 6.43
N ALA A 30 -26.80 5.59 6.39
CA ALA A 30 -26.40 6.58 7.39
C ALA A 30 -27.19 6.50 8.70
N SER A 31 -26.75 5.65 9.64
CA SER A 31 -27.08 5.77 11.07
C SER A 31 -25.87 5.82 12.00
N ARG A 32 -24.64 5.99 11.47
CA ARG A 32 -23.44 6.32 12.27
C ARG A 32 -22.61 7.39 11.57
N ALA A 33 -21.89 8.16 12.40
CA ALA A 33 -21.08 9.33 12.04
C ALA A 33 -20.49 9.24 10.62
N THR A 34 -20.91 10.18 9.76
CA THR A 34 -20.47 10.25 8.37
C THR A 34 -18.96 10.45 8.30
N ARG A 35 -18.27 9.45 7.75
CA ARG A 35 -16.87 9.54 7.34
C ARG A 35 -16.85 9.79 5.85
N ASP A 36 -15.99 10.70 5.40
CA ASP A 36 -15.82 10.95 3.97
C ASP A 36 -15.23 9.71 3.31
N LEU A 37 -15.92 9.19 2.30
CA LEU A 37 -15.49 8.05 1.49
C LEU A 37 -15.24 8.54 0.07
N ALA A 38 -13.98 8.47 -0.36
CA ALA A 38 -13.61 8.68 -1.76
C ALA A 38 -13.34 7.32 -2.42
N PHE A 39 -13.96 7.09 -3.58
CA PHE A 39 -13.74 5.89 -4.38
C PHE A 39 -13.06 6.26 -5.69
N PHE A 40 -11.85 5.75 -5.90
CA PHE A 40 -11.12 5.90 -7.15
C PHE A 40 -11.25 4.60 -7.93
N GLY A 41 -12.31 4.49 -8.74
CA GLY A 41 -12.44 3.38 -9.69
C GLY A 41 -11.33 3.43 -10.75
N THR A 42 -11.13 2.32 -11.47
CA THR A 42 -10.19 2.17 -12.62
C THR A 42 -8.69 2.06 -12.32
N ILE A 43 -8.28 2.03 -11.05
CA ILE A 43 -6.88 1.75 -10.69
C ILE A 43 -6.72 0.24 -10.48
N ASP A 44 -5.87 -0.39 -11.28
CA ASP A 44 -5.53 -1.80 -11.18
C ASP A 44 -4.15 -1.95 -10.54
N PHE A 45 -4.07 -2.70 -9.44
CA PHE A 45 -2.84 -2.97 -8.69
C PHE A 45 -2.42 -4.44 -8.78
N GLY A 46 -3.18 -5.28 -9.50
CA GLY A 46 -3.04 -6.73 -9.43
C GLY A 46 -3.56 -7.30 -8.10
N GLN A 47 -3.45 -8.62 -7.97
CA GLN A 47 -3.94 -9.38 -6.82
C GLN A 47 -3.09 -10.63 -6.61
N ILE A 48 -2.57 -10.85 -5.39
CA ILE A 48 -1.87 -12.08 -5.01
C ILE A 48 -2.84 -13.10 -4.42
N GLN A 49 -3.76 -12.66 -3.56
CA GLN A 49 -4.76 -13.52 -2.93
C GLN A 49 -6.17 -12.99 -3.17
N PRO A 50 -7.18 -13.87 -3.29
CA PRO A 50 -8.57 -13.46 -3.40
C PRO A 50 -8.96 -12.46 -2.29
N PRO A 51 -9.85 -11.50 -2.57
CA PRO A 51 -10.21 -10.50 -1.58
C PRO A 51 -11.12 -11.14 -0.52
N ASP A 52 -10.99 -10.67 0.71
CA ASP A 52 -11.91 -11.03 1.78
C ASP A 52 -13.26 -10.37 1.56
N VAL A 53 -14.34 -11.13 1.76
CA VAL A 53 -15.70 -10.63 1.60
C VAL A 53 -16.32 -10.43 2.98
N CYS A 54 -16.64 -9.18 3.30
CA CYS A 54 -17.34 -8.83 4.53
C CYS A 54 -18.73 -9.46 4.55
N ALA A 55 -19.00 -10.31 5.55
CA ALA A 55 -20.25 -11.06 5.64
C ALA A 55 -21.49 -10.18 5.86
N ASP A 56 -21.32 -8.99 6.43
CA ASP A 56 -22.40 -8.07 6.79
C ASP A 56 -22.89 -7.21 5.61
N ASN A 57 -22.01 -6.88 4.67
CA ASN A 57 -22.31 -5.91 3.61
C ASN A 57 -21.79 -6.31 2.23
N GLY A 58 -21.09 -7.44 2.11
CA GLY A 58 -20.55 -7.96 0.85
C GLY A 58 -19.36 -7.17 0.28
N LEU A 59 -18.81 -6.21 1.04
CA LEU A 59 -17.64 -5.45 0.60
C LEU A 59 -16.43 -6.36 0.45
N LYS A 60 -15.72 -6.19 -0.67
CA LYS A 60 -14.45 -6.85 -0.94
C LYS A 60 -13.32 -6.02 -0.38
N ILE A 61 -12.54 -6.60 0.53
CA ILE A 61 -11.34 -6.01 1.11
C ILE A 61 -10.15 -6.77 0.56
N ALA A 62 -9.06 -6.06 0.23
CA ALA A 62 -7.82 -6.72 -0.15
C ALA A 62 -7.36 -7.69 0.96
N SER A 63 -6.77 -8.81 0.56
CA SER A 63 -6.20 -9.76 1.51
C SER A 63 -5.14 -9.09 2.39
N ALA A 64 -4.88 -9.65 3.58
CA ALA A 64 -3.84 -9.13 4.46
C ALA A 64 -2.46 -9.12 3.77
N GLU A 65 -2.20 -10.12 2.93
CA GLU A 65 -0.99 -10.28 2.13
C GLU A 65 -0.83 -9.16 1.10
N ASP A 66 -1.90 -8.84 0.36
CA ASP A 66 -1.92 -7.73 -0.59
C ASP A 66 -1.77 -6.40 0.12
N LEU A 67 -2.44 -6.21 1.28
CA LEU A 67 -2.33 -5.01 2.10
C LEU A 67 -0.88 -4.79 2.57
N LEU A 68 -0.21 -5.84 3.04
CA LEU A 68 1.19 -5.74 3.49
C LEU A 68 2.10 -5.37 2.33
N ALA A 69 1.97 -6.04 1.17
CA ALA A 69 2.76 -5.73 -0.01
C ALA A 69 2.57 -4.28 -0.46
N LEU A 70 1.33 -3.79 -0.54
CA LEU A 70 1.05 -2.40 -0.91
C LEU A 70 1.56 -1.40 0.14
N LYS A 71 1.53 -1.73 1.43
CA LYS A 71 2.14 -0.89 2.47
C LYS A 71 3.65 -0.77 2.28
N LEU A 72 4.33 -1.86 1.94
CA LEU A 72 5.75 -1.85 1.59
C LEU A 72 6.04 -1.05 0.31
N ALA A 73 5.12 -1.01 -0.66
CA ALA A 73 5.24 -0.11 -1.80
C ALA A 73 5.16 1.37 -1.37
N THR A 74 4.21 1.69 -0.49
CA THR A 74 3.96 3.08 -0.09
C THR A 74 5.07 3.67 0.79
N ILE A 75 5.74 2.86 1.61
CA ILE A 75 6.80 3.35 2.51
C ILE A 75 8.00 3.95 1.75
N GLN A 76 8.19 3.52 0.49
CA GLN A 76 9.24 4.06 -0.39
C GLN A 76 8.84 5.41 -1.00
N GLN A 77 7.53 5.66 -1.16
CA GLN A 77 7.00 6.89 -1.76
C GLN A 77 6.74 7.97 -0.71
N ARG A 78 6.36 7.57 0.50
CA ARG A 78 6.11 8.45 1.64
C ARG A 78 6.53 7.73 2.91
N VAL A 79 7.24 8.44 3.79
CA VAL A 79 7.66 7.91 5.08
C VAL A 79 6.82 8.57 6.16
N GLU A 80 5.79 7.86 6.63
CA GLU A 80 4.86 8.33 7.66
C GLU A 80 4.72 7.27 8.76
N ALA A 81 4.59 7.69 10.02
CA ALA A 81 4.51 6.77 11.15
C ALA A 81 3.35 5.76 11.02
N LYS A 82 2.23 6.16 10.41
CA LYS A 82 1.08 5.26 10.20
C LYS A 82 1.44 4.03 9.35
N ASP A 83 2.30 4.19 8.34
CA ASP A 83 2.67 3.09 7.47
C ASP A 83 3.55 2.07 8.23
N TYR A 84 4.41 2.52 9.17
CA TYR A 84 5.17 1.63 10.07
C TYR A 84 4.26 0.88 11.06
N LEU A 85 3.27 1.57 11.61
CA LEU A 85 2.30 0.96 12.54
C LEU A 85 1.48 -0.13 11.85
N ASP A 86 0.99 0.14 10.65
CA ASP A 86 0.20 -0.81 9.86
C ASP A 86 1.03 -2.05 9.48
N ILE A 87 2.27 -1.85 9.00
CA ILE A 87 3.18 -2.95 8.68
C ILE A 87 3.49 -3.78 9.94
N CYS A 88 3.82 -3.13 11.05
CA CYS A 88 4.10 -3.83 12.31
C CYS A 88 2.88 -4.63 12.80
N ALA A 89 1.66 -4.10 12.63
CA ALA A 89 0.43 -4.80 13.00
C ALA A 89 0.21 -6.06 12.15
N LEU A 90 0.41 -5.97 10.84
CA LEU A 90 0.30 -7.11 9.93
C LEU A 90 1.35 -8.19 10.22
N LEU A 91 2.60 -7.79 10.49
CA LEU A 91 3.66 -8.73 10.88
C LEU A 91 3.35 -9.41 12.22
N ARG A 92 2.82 -8.67 13.20
CA ARG A 92 2.37 -9.23 14.48
C ARG A 92 1.17 -10.18 14.32
N ALA A 93 0.37 -10.02 13.27
CA ALA A 93 -0.71 -10.94 12.93
C ALA A 93 -0.21 -12.25 12.29
N GLY A 94 1.10 -12.41 12.10
CA GLY A 94 1.73 -13.64 11.63
C GLY A 94 2.12 -13.65 10.15
N LEU A 95 2.02 -12.51 9.45
CA LEU A 95 2.50 -12.40 8.08
C LEU A 95 4.02 -12.38 8.03
N ASP A 96 4.59 -12.99 6.99
CA ASP A 96 6.03 -13.07 6.79
C ASP A 96 6.55 -11.93 5.89
N LEU A 97 7.62 -11.26 6.36
CA LEU A 97 8.18 -10.11 5.65
C LEU A 97 8.90 -10.51 4.35
N ALA A 98 9.55 -11.69 4.30
CA ALA A 98 10.25 -12.13 3.10
C ALA A 98 9.25 -12.49 1.98
N GLN A 99 8.17 -13.20 2.33
CA GLN A 99 7.07 -13.47 1.41
C GLN A 99 6.42 -12.17 0.92
N ALA A 100 6.19 -11.21 1.82
CA ALA A 100 5.60 -9.92 1.45
C ALA A 100 6.47 -9.10 0.48
N LEU A 101 7.80 -9.22 0.53
CA LEU A 101 8.70 -8.61 -0.45
C LEU A 101 8.54 -9.24 -1.84
N GLY A 102 8.35 -10.56 -1.90
CA GLY A 102 8.02 -11.25 -3.16
C GLY A 102 6.65 -10.84 -3.71
N HIS A 103 5.65 -10.68 -2.85
CA HIS A 103 4.34 -10.16 -3.24
C HIS A 103 4.41 -8.72 -3.75
N LEU A 104 5.22 -7.87 -3.10
CA LEU A 104 5.50 -6.51 -3.56
C LEU A 104 6.11 -6.54 -4.97
N GLU A 105 7.04 -7.47 -5.25
CA GLU A 105 7.64 -7.67 -6.57
C GLU A 105 6.63 -8.01 -7.64
N ALA A 106 5.71 -8.93 -7.33
CA ALA A 106 4.65 -9.31 -8.25
C ALA A 106 3.62 -8.19 -8.49
N LEU A 107 3.20 -7.46 -7.44
CA LEU A 107 2.17 -6.41 -7.56
C LEU A 107 2.70 -5.09 -8.13
N HIS A 108 3.95 -4.73 -7.83
CA HIS A 108 4.49 -3.43 -8.21
C HIS A 108 5.95 -3.48 -8.69
N PRO A 109 6.26 -4.18 -9.80
CA PRO A 109 7.63 -4.44 -10.28
C PRO A 109 8.49 -3.18 -10.49
N LEU A 110 7.86 -2.03 -10.75
CA LEU A 110 8.58 -0.76 -10.97
C LEU A 110 8.99 -0.05 -9.67
N ALA A 111 8.42 -0.44 -8.52
CA ALA A 111 8.78 0.13 -7.21
C ALA A 111 9.57 -0.85 -6.35
N THR A 112 9.99 -1.99 -6.90
CA THR A 112 10.60 -3.04 -6.11
C THR A 112 12.10 -2.88 -6.02
N ASN A 113 12.52 -2.35 -4.89
CA ASN A 113 13.87 -2.56 -4.40
C ASN A 113 13.76 -3.06 -2.96
N ALA A 114 13.86 -4.38 -2.81
CA ALA A 114 13.75 -5.05 -1.52
C ALA A 114 14.77 -4.48 -0.51
N MET A 115 15.99 -4.20 -0.96
CA MET A 115 17.03 -3.64 -0.11
C MET A 115 16.70 -2.21 0.36
N ILE A 116 16.14 -1.36 -0.51
CA ILE A 116 15.67 -0.02 -0.11
C ILE A 116 14.53 -0.16 0.89
N THR A 117 13.55 -1.03 0.62
CA THR A 117 12.41 -1.27 1.51
C THR A 117 12.86 -1.70 2.91
N LEU A 118 13.76 -2.68 3.00
CA LEU A 118 14.31 -3.17 4.26
C LEU A 118 15.08 -2.08 5.02
N LYS A 119 15.88 -1.26 4.32
CA LYS A 119 16.59 -0.13 4.92
C LYS A 119 15.62 0.92 5.46
N THR A 120 14.56 1.21 4.72
CA THR A 120 13.53 2.15 5.15
C THR A 120 12.85 1.66 6.42
N LEU A 121 12.48 0.38 6.52
CA LEU A 121 11.82 -0.19 7.69
C LEU A 121 12.61 -0.08 9.00
N VAL A 122 13.93 0.14 8.94
CA VAL A 122 14.80 0.33 10.11
C VAL A 122 15.35 1.76 10.23
N TYR A 123 14.81 2.70 9.45
CA TYR A 123 15.20 4.10 9.48
C TYR A 123 14.11 4.96 10.15
N PHE A 124 14.27 5.19 11.46
CA PHE A 124 13.24 5.86 12.28
C PHE A 124 13.48 7.35 12.51
N LYS A 125 14.07 8.07 11.55
CA LYS A 125 14.40 9.49 11.71
C LYS A 125 13.54 10.37 10.80
N GLY A 126 13.00 11.43 11.38
CA GLY A 126 12.33 12.52 10.66
C GLY A 126 10.80 12.47 10.74
N GLY A 127 10.17 13.63 10.53
CA GLY A 127 8.71 13.75 10.54
C GLY A 127 8.09 13.29 11.86
N ASP A 128 7.09 12.43 11.76
CA ASP A 128 6.36 11.84 12.88
C ASP A 128 6.99 10.54 13.41
N LEU A 129 8.08 10.05 12.81
CA LEU A 129 8.73 8.78 13.17
C LEU A 129 9.42 8.83 14.55
N ASP A 130 9.76 10.03 15.02
CA ASP A 130 10.36 10.22 16.35
C ASP A 130 9.39 9.76 17.45
N ALA A 131 8.07 9.88 17.20
CA ALA A 131 7.00 9.46 18.11
C ALA A 131 6.63 7.97 18.00
N LEU A 132 7.25 7.20 17.09
CA LEU A 132 6.97 5.76 16.98
C LEU A 132 7.32 5.04 18.29
N PRO A 133 6.42 4.17 18.80
CA PRO A 133 6.68 3.39 20.00
C PRO A 133 7.94 2.53 19.87
N VAL A 134 8.68 2.38 20.97
CA VAL A 134 9.96 1.64 20.98
C VAL A 134 9.75 0.17 20.61
N GLU A 135 8.63 -0.42 21.04
CA GLU A 135 8.24 -1.77 20.69
C GLU A 135 8.01 -1.96 19.19
N VAL A 136 7.47 -0.96 18.50
CA VAL A 136 7.26 -1.01 17.04
C VAL A 136 8.62 -1.00 16.33
N LYS A 137 9.53 -0.11 16.75
CA LYS A 137 10.90 -0.04 16.19
C LYS A 137 11.63 -1.38 16.36
N ARG A 138 11.59 -1.95 17.56
CA ARG A 138 12.23 -3.23 17.88
C ARG A 138 11.62 -4.39 17.06
N ASP A 139 10.31 -4.44 16.93
CA ASP A 139 9.65 -5.54 16.22
C ASP A 139 9.95 -5.48 14.71
N LEU A 140 10.00 -4.28 14.13
CA LEU A 140 10.42 -4.09 12.73
C LEU A 140 11.89 -4.46 12.52
N GLU A 141 12.79 -4.03 13.42
CA GLU A 141 14.20 -4.45 13.37
C GLU A 141 14.35 -5.97 13.44
N ASN A 142 13.59 -6.63 14.32
CA ASN A 142 13.59 -8.08 14.43
C ASN A 142 13.07 -8.73 13.14
N ALA A 143 11.97 -8.25 12.58
CA ALA A 143 11.41 -8.77 11.33
C ALA A 143 12.42 -8.65 10.18
N VAL A 144 13.06 -7.48 10.02
CA VAL A 144 14.11 -7.28 9.00
C VAL A 144 15.29 -8.22 9.19
N ARG A 145 15.73 -8.49 10.43
CA ARG A 145 16.83 -9.43 10.71
C ARG A 145 16.51 -10.88 10.36
N GLN A 146 15.24 -11.28 10.36
CA GLN A 146 14.83 -12.64 10.00
C GLN A 146 14.71 -12.84 8.50
N VAL A 147 14.68 -11.77 7.70
CA VAL A 147 14.66 -11.87 6.24
C VAL A 147 16.00 -12.44 5.78
N ARG A 148 15.95 -13.69 5.31
CA ARG A 148 17.00 -14.29 4.49
C ARG A 148 16.72 -13.90 3.04
N GLU A 149 17.75 -13.88 2.19
CA GLU A 149 17.53 -13.75 0.74
C GLU A 149 16.48 -14.79 0.33
N ALA A 150 15.36 -14.31 -0.20
CA ALA A 150 14.30 -15.18 -0.68
C ALA A 150 14.74 -15.80 -2.01
N GLU A 151 14.41 -17.07 -2.21
CA GLU A 151 14.44 -17.68 -3.54
C GLU A 151 13.52 -16.86 -4.48
N PRO A 152 13.88 -16.67 -5.75
CA PRO A 152 13.08 -15.89 -6.69
C PRO A 152 11.62 -16.33 -6.70
N PHE A 153 10.70 -15.37 -6.83
CA PHE A 153 9.28 -15.66 -7.01
C PHE A 153 9.10 -16.52 -8.28
N ASP A 154 8.62 -17.76 -8.09
CA ASP A 154 8.41 -18.72 -9.17
C ASP A 154 7.04 -18.49 -9.81
N GLU A 155 7.02 -17.72 -10.90
CA GLU A 155 5.83 -17.45 -11.71
C GLU A 155 5.13 -18.73 -12.20
N THR A 156 5.82 -19.88 -12.23
CA THR A 156 5.24 -21.16 -12.67
C THR A 156 4.33 -21.82 -11.61
N LYS A 157 4.32 -21.31 -10.37
CA LYS A 157 3.46 -21.80 -9.27
C LYS A 157 2.24 -20.95 -8.99
N ALA A 158 2.10 -19.78 -9.62
CA ALA A 158 0.90 -18.96 -9.48
C ALA A 158 -0.25 -19.58 -10.30
N PRO A 159 -1.48 -19.73 -9.75
CA PRO A 159 -2.63 -20.07 -10.57
C PRO A 159 -2.84 -18.92 -11.54
N ILE A 160 -2.59 -19.18 -12.82
CA ILE A 160 -2.88 -18.26 -13.92
C ILE A 160 -4.40 -18.07 -13.92
N GLY A 161 -4.86 -17.02 -13.25
CA GLY A 161 -6.20 -16.49 -13.40
C GLY A 161 -6.36 -16.10 -14.86
N THR A 162 -7.04 -16.95 -15.61
CA THR A 162 -7.36 -16.71 -17.01
C THR A 162 -8.32 -15.52 -17.07
N VAL A 163 -7.90 -14.45 -17.76
CA VAL A 163 -8.74 -13.32 -18.15
C VAL A 163 -9.77 -13.78 -19.19
#